data_AF-A0A7W7H7Z6-F1
#
_entry.id   AF-A0A7W7H7Z6-F1
#
_cell.length_a   1.000
_cell.length_b   1.000
_cell.length_c   1.000
_cell.angle_alpha   90.00
_cell.angle_beta   90.00
_cell.angle_gamma   90.00
#
_symmetry.space_group_name_H-M   'P 1'
#
loop_
_entity.id
_entity.type
_entity.pdbx_description
1 polymer ?
#
loop_
_entity_poly.entity_id
_entity_poly.type
_entity_poly.pdbx_seq_one_letter_code
_entity_poly.pdbx_strand_id
1 'polypeptide(L)'
;MTELPGLVLAIDTLRGPVTRLILSADGWNTHPQRLGVAGRVLRLGYFTSQVPSLLTAICANRSRVDLLVVPPHTTAAAAGAAMILAATASNLIHAQHIPLTPSAPPPVAAAEDAWEDEGGHLAGSSPAPPRRQAIR
;
A
#
# COMPACT_ATOMS: atom_id res chain seq x y z
N MET A 1 17.80 -8.78 1.98
CA MET A 1 17.30 -7.40 1.78
C MET A 1 16.56 -7.31 0.43
N THR A 2 15.52 -8.11 0.24
CA THR A 2 14.89 -8.27 -1.09
C THR A 2 13.75 -7.27 -1.34
N GLU A 3 13.11 -6.79 -0.28
CA GLU A 3 11.94 -5.90 -0.39
C GLU A 3 12.26 -4.48 -0.84
N LEU A 4 13.40 -3.94 -0.39
CA LEU A 4 13.80 -2.54 -0.61
C LEU A 4 13.90 -2.18 -2.11
N PRO A 5 14.57 -2.98 -2.97
CA PRO A 5 14.59 -2.72 -4.40
C PRO A 5 13.20 -2.65 -5.05
N GLY A 6 12.31 -3.60 -4.71
CA GLY A 6 10.94 -3.62 -5.23
C GLY A 6 10.15 -2.37 -4.82
N LEU A 7 10.26 -1.97 -3.54
CA LEU A 7 9.64 -0.75 -3.03
C LEU A 7 10.13 0.51 -3.76
N VAL A 8 11.44 0.63 -3.99
CA VAL A 8 12.01 1.76 -4.72
C VAL A 8 11.44 1.85 -6.12
N LEU A 9 11.30 0.71 -6.82
CA LEU A 9 10.71 0.69 -8.16
C LEU A 9 9.23 1.10 -8.15
N ALA A 10 8.45 0.70 -7.14
CA ALA A 10 7.08 1.13 -7.01
C ALA A 10 6.97 2.66 -6.79
N ILE A 11 7.85 3.24 -5.96
CA ILE A 11 7.89 4.69 -5.73
C ILE A 11 8.32 5.42 -7.02
N ASP A 12 9.30 4.88 -7.75
CA ASP A 12 9.74 5.43 -9.04
C ASP A 12 8.55 5.61 -10.00
N THR A 13 7.70 4.59 -10.13
CA THR A 13 6.51 4.63 -10.98
C THR A 13 5.48 5.66 -10.49
N LEU A 14 5.27 5.79 -9.18
CA LEU A 14 4.20 6.60 -8.62
C LEU A 14 4.56 8.08 -8.42
N ARG A 15 5.84 8.39 -8.20
CA ARG A 15 6.31 9.72 -7.76
C ARG A 15 7.57 10.20 -8.48
N GLY A 16 8.15 9.37 -9.34
CA GLY A 16 9.38 9.64 -10.08
C GLY A 16 10.63 9.10 -9.39
N PRO A 17 11.78 9.10 -10.07
CA PRO A 17 12.97 8.37 -9.63
C PRO A 17 13.46 8.75 -8.24
N VAL A 18 13.55 7.77 -7.34
CA VAL A 18 14.14 7.92 -6.01
C VAL A 18 15.65 8.11 -6.13
N THR A 19 16.16 9.15 -5.48
CA THR A 19 17.59 9.52 -5.48
C THR A 19 18.27 9.25 -4.14
N ARG A 20 17.49 9.20 -3.05
CA ARG A 20 17.99 8.93 -1.70
C ARG A 20 16.92 8.30 -0.83
N LEU A 21 17.31 7.35 0.02
CA LEU A 21 16.51 6.93 1.17
C LEU A 21 17.14 7.42 2.47
N ILE A 22 16.29 7.81 3.40
CA ILE A 22 16.64 8.23 4.76
C ILE A 22 15.94 7.25 5.71
N LEU A 23 16.74 6.57 6.52
CA LEU A 23 16.30 5.54 7.45
C LEU A 23 16.80 5.89 8.85
N SER A 24 16.14 5.31 9.85
CA SER A 24 16.64 5.34 11.23
C SER A 24 17.86 4.45 11.39
N ALA A 25 18.85 4.94 12.13
CA ALA A 25 19.98 4.12 12.54
C ALA A 25 19.57 3.00 13.52
N ASP A 26 18.51 3.21 14.31
CA ASP A 26 18.11 2.27 15.36
C ASP A 26 17.09 1.22 14.87
N GLY A 27 16.50 1.43 13.69
CA GLY A 27 15.46 0.56 13.13
C GLY A 27 15.98 -0.62 12.28
N TRP A 28 17.29 -0.73 12.06
CA TRP A 28 17.88 -1.67 11.11
C TRP A 28 19.12 -2.36 11.69
N ASN A 29 19.21 -3.69 11.56
CA ASN A 29 20.36 -4.48 12.04
C ASN A 29 21.64 -4.24 11.22
N THR A 30 21.50 -3.76 9.98
CA THR A 30 22.61 -3.47 9.08
C THR A 30 22.40 -2.11 8.41
N HIS A 31 23.49 -1.39 8.15
CA HIS A 31 23.46 -0.03 7.61
C HIS A 31 24.19 0.11 6.26
N PRO A 32 23.82 -0.69 5.24
CA PRO A 32 24.47 -0.58 3.93
C PRO A 32 24.29 0.83 3.37
N GLN A 33 25.38 1.48 2.97
CA GLN A 33 25.33 2.86 2.47
C GLN A 33 24.79 2.95 1.03
N ARG A 34 24.69 1.81 0.34
CA ARG A 34 24.37 1.70 -1.09
C ARG A 34 23.43 0.53 -1.32
N LEU A 35 22.44 0.74 -2.19
CA LEU A 35 21.50 -0.26 -2.63
C LEU A 35 21.48 -0.32 -4.15
N GLY A 36 21.73 -1.50 -4.74
CA GLY A 36 21.53 -1.71 -6.17
C GLY A 36 20.04 -1.86 -6.49
N VAL A 37 19.54 -1.06 -7.43
CA VAL A 37 18.15 -1.12 -7.90
C VAL A 37 18.15 -0.90 -9.42
N ALA A 38 17.60 -1.85 -10.19
CA ALA A 38 17.48 -1.76 -11.65
C ALA A 38 18.72 -1.17 -12.37
N GLY A 39 19.91 -1.68 -12.03
CA GLY A 39 21.18 -1.25 -12.65
C GLY A 39 21.75 0.09 -12.15
N ARG A 40 21.07 0.80 -11.24
CA ARG A 40 21.59 2.01 -10.58
C ARG A 40 21.91 1.77 -9.10
N VAL A 41 22.76 2.64 -8.54
CA VAL A 41 23.12 2.63 -7.11
C VAL A 41 22.39 3.77 -6.40
N LEU A 42 21.53 3.39 -5.45
CA LEU A 42 20.82 4.31 -4.58
C LEU A 42 21.59 4.51 -3.28
N ARG A 43 21.68 5.76 -2.81
CA ARG A 43 22.30 6.07 -1.52
C ARG A 43 21.29 5.91 -0.37
N LEU A 44 21.71 5.20 0.66
CA LEU A 44 20.99 5.05 1.91
C LEU A 44 21.68 5.93 2.96
N GLY A 45 20.92 6.79 3.63
CA GLY A 45 21.37 7.60 4.76
C GLY A 45 20.73 7.11 6.05
N TYR A 46 21.52 6.97 7.11
CA TYR A 46 21.07 6.53 8.42
C TYR A 46 21.27 7.64 9.44
N PHE A 47 20.23 7.94 10.21
CA PHE A 47 20.23 9.03 11.19
C PHE A 47 19.58 8.57 12.48
N THR A 48 20.19 8.88 13.62
CA THR A 48 19.61 8.63 14.95
C THR A 48 18.42 9.54 15.24
N SER A 49 18.32 10.68 14.56
CA SER A 49 17.18 11.60 14.67
C SER A 49 15.94 11.13 13.90
N GLN A 50 16.06 10.10 13.05
CA GLN A 50 14.95 9.57 12.27
C GLN A 50 14.20 8.52 13.08
N VAL A 51 12.87 8.60 13.08
CA VAL A 51 12.00 7.65 13.81
C VAL A 51 12.22 6.22 13.29
N PRO A 52 12.39 5.20 14.15
CA PRO A 52 12.68 3.82 13.75
C PRO A 52 11.69 3.22 12.74
N SER A 53 10.41 3.56 12.87
CA SER A 53 9.34 3.11 11.98
C SER A 53 9.16 3.99 10.73
N LEU A 54 10.03 4.98 10.49
CA LEU A 54 9.90 5.90 9.36
C LEU A 54 11.03 5.71 8.34
N LEU A 55 10.63 5.51 7.09
CA LEU A 55 11.51 5.56 5.92
C LEU A 55 11.08 6.73 5.04
N THR A 56 12.01 7.61 4.70
CA THR A 56 11.76 8.74 3.81
C THR A 56 12.49 8.57 2.50
N ALA A 57 11.78 8.63 1.39
CA ALA A 57 12.32 8.65 0.04
C ALA A 57 12.33 10.08 -0.52
N ILE A 58 13.45 10.48 -1.11
CA ILE A 58 13.61 11.75 -1.81
C ILE A 58 13.75 11.47 -3.31
N CYS A 59 12.84 12.02 -4.09
CA CYS A 59 12.78 11.81 -5.53
C CYS A 59 13.50 12.93 -6.30
N ALA A 60 13.88 12.67 -7.55
CA ALA A 60 14.61 13.59 -8.41
C ALA A 60 13.86 14.91 -8.67
N ASN A 61 12.53 14.86 -8.67
CA ASN A 61 11.65 16.02 -8.77
C ASN A 61 11.50 16.79 -7.43
N ARG A 62 12.33 16.50 -6.43
CA ARG A 62 12.29 17.05 -5.07
C ARG A 62 11.03 16.68 -4.28
N SER A 63 10.19 15.77 -4.79
CA SER A 63 9.10 15.22 -4.00
C SER A 63 9.64 14.31 -2.90
N ARG A 64 8.86 14.24 -1.81
CA ARG A 64 9.15 13.44 -0.63
C ARG A 64 8.04 12.42 -0.45
N VAL A 65 8.43 11.18 -0.15
CA VAL A 65 7.50 10.11 0.23
C VAL A 65 7.92 9.59 1.60
N ASP A 66 7.02 9.65 2.56
CA ASP A 66 7.20 9.10 3.90
C ASP A 66 6.45 7.78 4.01
N LEU A 67 7.16 6.72 4.38
CA LEU A 67 6.66 5.36 4.50
C LEU A 67 6.79 4.87 5.94
N LEU A 68 5.71 4.28 6.45
CA LEU A 68 5.71 3.59 7.73
C LEU A 68 6.25 2.16 7.54
N VAL A 69 7.25 1.81 8.33
CA VAL A 69 7.72 0.43 8.51
C VAL A 69 6.96 -0.17 9.68
N VAL A 70 6.22 -1.26 9.42
CA VAL A 70 5.52 -2.02 10.45
C VAL A 70 6.46 -3.11 11.00
N PRO A 71 6.80 -3.10 12.30
CA PRO A 71 7.63 -4.12 12.89
C PRO A 71 6.99 -5.53 12.82
N PRO A 72 7.79 -6.61 12.73
CA PRO A 72 7.26 -7.97 12.60
C PRO A 72 6.49 -8.46 13.84
N HIS A 73 6.67 -7.81 14.99
CA HIS A 73 5.95 -8.11 16.22
C HIS A 73 4.63 -7.33 16.36
N THR A 74 4.30 -6.46 15.39
CA THR A 74 3.00 -5.78 15.36
C THR A 74 1.91 -6.80 15.02
N THR A 75 0.79 -6.77 15.76
CA THR A 75 -0.33 -7.69 15.50
C THR A 75 -0.91 -7.45 14.11
N ALA A 76 -1.40 -8.50 13.46
CA ALA A 76 -1.98 -8.40 12.11
C ALA A 76 -3.11 -7.36 12.03
N ALA A 77 -3.96 -7.28 13.07
CA ALA A 77 -5.02 -6.28 13.15
C ALA A 77 -4.48 -4.85 13.20
N ALA A 78 -3.46 -4.58 14.03
CA ALA A 78 -2.84 -3.25 14.13
C ALA A 78 -2.09 -2.88 12.84
N ALA A 79 -1.39 -3.85 12.24
CA ALA A 79 -0.72 -3.67 10.96
C ALA A 79 -1.74 -3.33 9.85
N GLY A 80 -2.84 -4.07 9.76
CA GLY A 80 -3.93 -3.83 8.82
C GLY A 80 -4.54 -2.45 8.97
N ALA A 81 -4.89 -2.05 10.19
CA ALA A 81 -5.42 -0.73 10.49
C ALA A 81 -4.44 0.40 10.08
N ALA A 82 -3.16 0.24 10.40
CA ALA A 82 -2.12 1.21 10.01
C ALA A 82 -1.98 1.32 8.49
N MET A 83 -2.00 0.20 7.77
CA MET A 83 -1.93 0.18 6.30
C MET A 83 -3.15 0.85 5.66
N ILE A 84 -4.37 0.57 6.15
CA ILE A 84 -5.61 1.20 5.67
C ILE A 84 -5.56 2.73 5.88
N LEU A 85 -5.16 3.16 7.09
CA LEU A 85 -5.06 4.58 7.40
C LEU A 85 -4.01 5.27 6.52
N ALA A 86 -2.85 4.64 6.32
CA ALA A 86 -1.80 5.15 5.44
C ALA A 86 -2.24 5.27 3.97
N ALA A 87 -3.05 4.34 3.48
CA ALA A 87 -3.56 4.33 2.10
C ALA A 87 -4.75 5.26 1.86
N THR A 88 -5.38 5.78 2.92
CA THR A 88 -6.55 6.66 2.81
C THR A 88 -6.13 8.00 2.22
N ALA A 89 -6.69 8.37 1.06
CA ALA A 89 -6.27 9.57 0.31
C ALA A 89 -6.46 10.89 1.07
N SER A 90 -7.42 10.94 2.00
CA SER A 90 -7.68 12.08 2.87
C SER A 90 -6.90 12.02 4.20
N ASN A 91 -5.99 11.06 4.36
CA ASN A 91 -5.20 10.95 5.58
C ASN A 91 -4.22 12.13 5.71
N LEU A 92 -4.36 12.88 6.81
CA LEU A 92 -3.47 14.00 7.16
C LEU A 92 -2.48 13.60 8.27
N ILE A 93 -2.56 12.37 8.79
CA ILE A 93 -1.68 11.87 9.84
C ILE A 93 -0.32 11.53 9.22
N HIS A 94 0.73 12.20 9.69
CA HIS A 94 2.10 11.86 9.32
C HIS A 94 2.41 10.39 9.61
N ALA A 95 3.12 9.71 8.70
CA ALA A 95 3.39 8.27 8.75
C ALA A 95 3.88 7.79 10.13
N GLN A 96 4.75 8.57 10.78
CA GLN A 96 5.30 8.26 12.11
C GLN A 96 4.27 8.21 13.25
N HIS A 97 3.10 8.81 13.08
CA HIS A 97 2.03 8.83 14.08
C HIS A 97 0.92 7.80 13.80
N ILE A 98 0.89 7.21 12.60
CA ILE A 98 -0.14 6.22 12.22
C ILE A 98 -0.26 5.06 13.23
N PRO A 99 0.84 4.44 13.73
CA PRO A 99 0.75 3.34 14.70
C PRO A 99 0.12 3.70 16.04
N LEU A 100 0.12 4.99 16.40
CA LEU A 100 -0.39 5.51 17.67
C LEU A 100 -1.88 5.85 17.58
N THR A 101 -2.46 5.79 16.38
CA THR A 101 -3.86 6.12 16.15
C THR A 101 -4.72 4.92 16.56
N PRO A 102 -5.67 5.07 17.49
CA PRO A 102 -6.61 4.00 17.79
C PRO A 102 -7.40 3.70 16.53
N SER A 103 -7.33 2.44 16.06
CA SER A 103 -8.17 1.99 14.96
C SER A 103 -9.63 2.12 15.39
N ALA A 104 -10.43 2.90 14.66
CA ALA A 104 -11.87 2.70 14.70
C ALA A 104 -12.16 1.25 14.32
N PRO A 105 -13.17 0.59 14.91
CA PRO A 105 -13.54 -0.75 14.50
C PRO A 105 -13.85 -0.75 13.00
N PRO A 106 -13.39 -1.76 12.24
CA PRO A 106 -13.73 -1.85 10.84
C PRO A 106 -15.27 -1.84 10.72
N PRO A 107 -15.86 -1.15 9.72
CA PRO A 107 -17.23 -1.45 9.36
C PRO A 107 -17.26 -2.94 9.07
N VAL A 108 -18.09 -3.69 9.81
CA VAL A 108 -18.25 -5.13 9.61
C VAL A 108 -18.49 -5.34 8.12
N ALA A 109 -17.50 -5.93 7.45
CA ALA A 109 -17.62 -6.36 6.08
C ALA A 109 -18.77 -7.37 6.05
N ALA A 110 -19.87 -7.00 5.40
CA ALA A 110 -20.74 -8.00 4.82
C ALA A 110 -19.85 -8.80 3.86
N ALA A 111 -19.62 -10.07 4.24
CA ALA A 111 -18.81 -11.08 3.58
C ALA A 111 -18.86 -10.95 2.05
N GLU A 112 -17.75 -10.91 1.32
CA GLU A 112 -16.79 -12.02 1.14
C GLU A 112 -17.41 -13.41 0.92
N ASP A 113 -18.63 -13.49 0.36
CA ASP A 113 -19.22 -14.74 -0.17
C ASP A 113 -19.59 -14.66 -1.67
N ALA A 114 -18.98 -13.74 -2.43
CA ALA A 114 -19.31 -13.53 -3.85
C ALA A 114 -18.26 -14.10 -4.84
N TRP A 115 -17.53 -15.15 -4.43
CA TRP A 115 -16.65 -15.90 -5.32
C TRP A 115 -16.99 -17.39 -5.24
N GLU A 116 -18.18 -17.75 -5.72
CA GLU A 116 -18.39 -19.10 -6.26
C GLU A 116 -18.15 -19.07 -7.76
N ASP A 117 -17.11 -19.80 -8.13
CA ASP A 117 -16.72 -20.20 -9.46
C ASP A 117 -17.75 -21.18 -10.02
N GLU A 118 -18.57 -20.75 -10.98
CA GLU A 118 -19.33 -21.68 -11.83
C GLU A 118 -19.22 -21.21 -13.29
N GLY A 119 -18.13 -21.64 -13.93
CA GLY A 119 -17.99 -21.54 -15.38
C GLY A 119 -18.79 -22.64 -16.08
N GLY A 120 -19.73 -22.30 -16.96
CA GLY A 120 -20.30 -23.32 -17.85
C GLY A 120 -21.49 -22.97 -18.75
N HIS A 121 -21.16 -22.58 -20.00
CA HIS A 121 -21.83 -22.94 -21.26
C HIS A 121 -23.02 -22.15 -21.85
N LEU A 122 -22.94 -22.04 -23.18
CA LEU A 122 -23.77 -21.32 -24.16
C LEU A 122 -25.02 -22.13 -24.53
N ALA A 123 -26.17 -21.46 -24.73
CA ALA A 123 -27.05 -21.61 -25.90
C ALA A 123 -28.31 -20.77 -25.72
N GLY A 124 -28.72 -20.11 -26.82
CA GLY A 124 -29.75 -19.09 -26.81
C GLY A 124 -31.16 -19.58 -26.52
N SER A 125 -32.02 -18.62 -26.18
CA SER A 125 -33.45 -18.63 -26.47
C SER A 125 -34.01 -17.24 -26.17
N SER A 126 -34.34 -16.49 -27.21
CA SER A 126 -35.21 -15.32 -27.12
C SER A 126 -36.65 -15.77 -26.83
N PRO A 127 -37.41 -15.06 -25.99
CA PRO A 127 -38.87 -15.07 -26.11
C PRO A 127 -39.44 -13.71 -26.51
N ALA A 128 -40.40 -13.82 -27.44
CA ALA A 128 -41.16 -12.80 -28.15
C ALA A 128 -41.95 -11.79 -27.28
N PRO A 129 -42.36 -10.63 -27.84
CA PRO A 129 -43.19 -9.67 -27.11
C PRO A 129 -44.66 -10.14 -27.03
N PRO A 130 -45.38 -9.88 -25.91
CA PRO A 130 -46.80 -10.20 -25.84
C PRO A 130 -47.66 -9.24 -26.66
N ARG A 131 -48.60 -9.84 -27.40
CA ARG A 131 -49.63 -9.20 -28.23
C ARG A 131 -50.67 -8.46 -27.37
N ARG A 132 -51.09 -7.30 -27.89
CA ARG A 132 -52.31 -6.55 -27.50
C ARG A 132 -53.57 -7.41 -27.66
N GLN A 133 -54.46 -7.38 -26.67
CA GLN A 133 -55.89 -7.60 -26.84
C GLN A 133 -56.68 -6.52 -26.09
N ALA A 134 -57.74 -6.07 -26.76
CA ALA A 134 -58.70 -5.05 -26.33
C ALA A 134 -59.89 -5.68 -25.57
N ILE A 135 -60.90 -4.85 -25.32
CA ILE A 135 -62.27 -5.09 -24.77
C ILE A 135 -62.34 -4.64 -23.30
N ARG A 136 -63.19 -3.69 -22.88
CA ARG A 136 -64.51 -3.26 -23.37
C ARG A 136 -64.73 -1.77 -23.14
#